data_AF-A0A7V9LA24-F1
#
_entry.id   AF-A0A7V9LA24-F1
#
_cell.length_a   1.000
_cell.length_b   1.000
_cell.length_c   1.000
_cell.angle_alpha   90.00
_cell.angle_beta   90.00
_cell.angle_gamma   90.00
#
_symmetry.space_group_name_H-M   'P 1'
#
loop_
_entity.id
_entity.type
_entity.pdbx_description
1 polymer ?
#
loop_
_entity_poly.entity_id
_entity_poly.type
_entity_poly.pdbx_seq_one_letter_code
_entity_poly.pdbx_strand_id
1 'polypeptide(L)'
;MMRWPAALVLENGKTFRGEGFGARVESIGEVVFNTSITGYQEILSDPSYCGQIVVMTATQIGNVGTNRDDCESNRLLASSGKLACAGFAIREMSPLEASWRSTGSLHAMLEASKIPGIDGIDTRALTRILRDQGAMRGAITHEVESIPAVLERVRAAPQMVGLDLVPRVTAK
;
A
#
# COMPACT_ATOMS: atom_id res chain seq x y z
N MET A 1 -15.34 -7.82 -7.45
CA MET A 1 -14.42 -6.85 -6.82
C MET A 1 -14.88 -5.46 -7.19
N MET A 2 -15.24 -4.62 -6.22
CA MET A 2 -15.62 -3.24 -6.50
C MET A 2 -14.34 -2.43 -6.70
N ARG A 3 -14.17 -1.85 -7.88
CA ARG A 3 -13.08 -0.93 -8.20
C ARG A 3 -13.61 0.48 -8.23
N TRP A 4 -12.77 1.46 -7.94
CA TRP A 4 -13.12 2.88 -8.00
C TRP A 4 -11.97 3.70 -8.56
N PRO A 5 -12.23 4.87 -9.17
CA PRO A 5 -11.16 5.77 -9.56
C PRO A 5 -10.27 6.11 -8.37
N ALA A 6 -8.95 5.96 -8.53
CA ALA A 6 -7.98 6.27 -7.50
C ALA A 6 -6.78 7.03 -8.06
N ALA A 7 -6.09 7.75 -7.17
CA ALA A 7 -4.83 8.40 -7.49
C ALA A 7 -3.81 8.20 -6.36
N LEU A 8 -2.54 8.01 -6.74
CA LEU A 8 -1.39 8.15 -5.86
C LEU A 8 -0.76 9.52 -6.12
N VAL A 9 -0.81 10.40 -5.13
CA VAL A 9 -0.27 11.77 -5.20
C VAL A 9 1.00 11.84 -4.37
N LEU A 10 2.12 12.26 -4.97
CA LEU A 10 3.41 12.42 -4.29
C LEU A 10 3.63 13.88 -3.87
N GLU A 11 4.42 14.12 -2.82
CA GLU A 11 4.69 15.48 -2.32
C GLU A 11 5.36 16.42 -3.34
N ASN A 12 6.10 15.84 -4.29
CA ASN A 12 6.73 16.55 -5.41
C ASN A 12 5.72 16.95 -6.52
N GLY A 13 4.43 16.65 -6.34
CA GLY A 13 3.33 16.97 -7.25
C GLY A 13 3.10 15.95 -8.36
N LYS A 14 3.93 14.91 -8.50
CA LYS A 14 3.67 13.82 -9.43
C LYS A 14 2.46 13.01 -8.98
N THR A 15 1.59 12.65 -9.93
CA THR A 15 0.36 11.93 -9.66
C THR A 15 0.23 10.74 -10.60
N PHE A 16 -0.14 9.59 -10.06
CA PHE A 16 -0.42 8.37 -10.81
C PHE A 16 -1.89 8.03 -10.66
N ARG A 17 -2.64 8.00 -11.77
CA ARG A 17 -4.06 7.63 -11.78
C ARG A 17 -4.21 6.15 -12.11
N GLY A 18 -5.11 5.49 -11.41
CA GLY A 18 -5.37 4.07 -11.56
C GLY A 18 -6.71 3.68 -10.95
N GLU A 19 -6.83 2.42 -10.58
CA GLU A 19 -8.03 1.87 -9.96
C GLU A 19 -7.76 1.46 -8.52
N GLY A 20 -8.62 1.89 -7.61
CA GLY A 20 -8.55 1.55 -6.22
C GLY A 20 -9.02 0.12 -5.94
N PHE A 21 -8.36 -0.52 -4.97
CA PHE A 21 -8.76 -1.79 -4.37
C PHE A 21 -8.50 -1.78 -2.86
N GLY A 22 -8.92 -2.83 -2.14
CA GLY A 22 -8.83 -2.87 -0.69
C GLY A 22 -9.91 -2.01 -0.05
N ALA A 23 -9.55 -1.12 0.87
CA ALA A 23 -10.50 -0.21 1.47
C ALA A 23 -10.62 1.10 0.68
N ARG A 24 -11.85 1.57 0.44
CA ARG A 24 -12.12 2.88 -0.16
C ARG A 24 -11.96 4.00 0.87
N VAL A 25 -10.72 4.27 1.24
CA VAL A 25 -10.33 5.34 2.18
C VAL A 25 -9.15 6.12 1.60
N GLU A 26 -8.93 7.34 2.08
CA GLU A 26 -7.65 8.02 1.85
C GLU A 26 -6.65 7.58 2.93
N SER A 27 -5.40 7.37 2.52
CA SER A 27 -4.30 7.09 3.44
C SER A 27 -3.03 7.78 2.98
N ILE A 28 -2.32 8.39 3.92
CA ILE A 28 -1.07 9.12 3.71
C ILE A 28 0.06 8.37 4.39
N GLY A 29 1.18 8.24 3.70
CA GLY A 29 2.39 7.61 4.23
C GLY A 29 3.63 7.98 3.43
N GLU A 30 4.78 7.49 3.88
CA GLU A 30 6.01 7.57 3.09
C GLU A 30 5.96 6.51 1.98
N VAL A 31 6.14 6.93 0.74
CA VAL A 31 6.12 6.04 -0.42
C VAL A 31 7.50 5.43 -0.60
N VAL A 32 7.54 4.11 -0.54
CA VAL A 32 8.74 3.29 -0.72
C VAL A 32 8.50 2.24 -1.81
N PHE A 33 9.56 1.68 -2.37
CA PHE A 33 9.43 0.58 -3.33
C PHE A 33 10.13 -0.69 -2.83
N ASN A 34 9.59 -1.85 -3.19
CA ASN A 34 10.17 -3.15 -2.91
C ASN A 34 10.37 -3.94 -4.22
N THR A 35 11.54 -4.54 -4.37
CA THR A 35 11.97 -5.26 -5.58
C THR A 35 11.69 -6.76 -5.58
N SER A 36 11.11 -7.27 -4.49
CA SER A 36 10.72 -8.67 -4.36
C SER A 36 9.68 -9.04 -5.43
N ILE A 37 9.89 -10.19 -6.06
CA ILE A 37 9.03 -10.69 -7.14
C ILE A 37 7.91 -11.59 -6.57
N THR A 38 8.08 -12.06 -5.34
CA THR A 38 7.13 -12.88 -4.57
C THR A 38 7.04 -12.35 -3.14
N GLY A 39 6.14 -12.92 -2.34
CA GLY A 39 6.07 -12.62 -0.91
C GLY A 39 5.38 -11.29 -0.58
N TYR A 40 4.40 -10.88 -1.39
CA TYR A 40 3.71 -9.60 -1.17
C TYR A 40 2.91 -9.58 0.12
N GLN A 41 2.47 -10.74 0.63
CA GLN A 41 1.70 -10.81 1.86
C GLN A 41 2.59 -10.61 3.09
N GLU A 42 3.75 -11.25 3.09
CA GLU A 42 4.80 -11.15 4.08
C GLU A 42 5.24 -9.68 4.19
N ILE A 43 5.47 -9.03 3.04
CA ILE A 43 5.77 -7.59 2.96
C ILE A 43 4.64 -6.73 3.56
N LEU A 44 3.38 -7.01 3.23
CA LEU A 44 2.25 -6.22 3.73
C LEU A 44 2.07 -6.34 5.25
N SER A 45 2.40 -7.51 5.80
CA SER A 45 2.23 -7.85 7.22
C SER A 45 3.47 -7.56 8.09
N ASP A 46 4.61 -7.23 7.48
CA ASP A 46 5.82 -6.81 8.17
C ASP A 46 5.61 -5.45 8.89
N PRO A 47 5.78 -5.40 10.23
CA PRO A 47 5.65 -4.18 11.03
C PRO A 47 6.57 -3.03 10.60
N SER A 48 7.68 -3.33 9.91
CA SER A 48 8.67 -2.36 9.45
C SER A 48 8.09 -1.36 8.45
N TYR A 49 7.04 -1.74 7.71
CA TYR A 49 6.34 -0.85 6.80
C TYR A 49 5.33 0.08 7.48
N CYS A 50 5.36 0.20 8.81
CA CYS A 50 4.41 1.05 9.53
C CYS A 50 4.38 2.49 8.98
N GLY A 51 3.21 2.94 8.52
CA GLY A 51 3.06 4.28 7.96
C GLY A 51 3.65 4.46 6.55
N GLN A 52 4.05 3.38 5.88
CA GLN A 52 4.59 3.41 4.53
C GLN A 52 3.58 2.92 3.48
N ILE A 53 3.58 3.54 2.31
CA ILE A 53 2.86 3.08 1.13
C ILE A 53 3.86 2.27 0.30
N VAL A 54 3.63 0.97 0.17
CA VAL A 54 4.57 0.06 -0.49
C VAL A 54 4.24 -0.07 -1.98
N VAL A 55 5.20 0.26 -2.82
CA VAL A 55 5.14 0.10 -4.28
C VAL A 55 5.86 -1.18 -4.68
N MET A 56 5.16 -2.12 -5.30
CA MET A 56 5.82 -3.31 -5.85
C MET A 56 6.39 -3.04 -7.22
N THR A 57 7.64 -3.45 -7.47
CA THR A 57 8.20 -3.41 -8.83
C THR A 57 7.75 -4.59 -9.68
N ALA A 58 7.35 -5.71 -9.06
CA ALA A 58 6.81 -6.85 -9.78
C ALA A 58 5.49 -6.49 -10.46
N THR A 59 5.35 -6.88 -11.73
CA THR A 59 4.24 -6.43 -12.58
C THR A 59 2.89 -6.94 -12.08
N GLN A 60 2.78 -8.25 -11.85
CA GLN A 60 1.54 -8.89 -11.46
C GLN A 60 1.58 -9.29 -9.99
N ILE A 61 0.59 -8.85 -9.23
CA ILE A 61 0.49 -9.08 -7.77
C ILE A 61 -0.88 -9.67 -7.43
N GLY A 62 -0.97 -10.49 -6.38
CA GLY A 62 -2.22 -11.15 -5.95
C GLY A 62 -2.47 -12.54 -6.58
N ASN A 63 -1.55 -13.02 -7.41
CA ASN A 63 -1.65 -14.28 -8.15
C ASN A 63 -1.76 -15.53 -7.27
N VAL A 64 -1.21 -15.52 -6.05
CA VAL A 64 -1.27 -16.66 -5.11
C VAL A 64 -2.31 -16.47 -4.00
N GLY A 65 -3.10 -15.40 -4.06
CA GLY A 65 -4.03 -15.01 -3.00
C GLY A 65 -3.34 -14.75 -1.67
N THR A 66 -4.01 -15.09 -0.58
CA THR A 66 -3.52 -14.87 0.79
C THR A 66 -3.85 -16.06 1.68
N ASN A 67 -3.06 -16.27 2.72
CA ASN A 67 -3.29 -17.32 3.72
C ASN A 67 -2.78 -16.90 5.11
N ARG A 68 -3.15 -17.61 6.17
CA ARG A 68 -2.75 -17.19 7.52
C ARG A 68 -1.26 -17.38 7.80
N ASP A 69 -0.64 -18.37 7.18
CA ASP A 69 0.73 -18.80 7.51
C ASP A 69 1.78 -17.82 6.96
N ASP A 70 1.48 -17.10 5.89
CA ASP A 70 2.37 -16.10 5.27
C ASP A 70 2.25 -14.70 5.93
N CYS A 71 1.67 -14.61 7.14
CA CYS A 71 1.64 -13.36 7.91
C CYS A 71 2.85 -13.28 8.84
N GLU A 72 3.75 -12.31 8.61
CA GLU A 72 4.95 -12.08 9.42
C GLU A 72 4.66 -11.45 10.78
N SER A 73 3.43 -10.99 10.99
CA SER A 73 2.99 -10.50 12.30
C SER A 73 1.62 -11.05 12.71
N ASN A 74 1.54 -11.46 13.97
CA ASN A 74 0.29 -11.87 14.62
C ASN A 74 -0.69 -10.70 14.83
N ARG A 75 -0.38 -9.50 14.34
CA ARG A 75 -1.20 -8.31 14.54
C ARG A 75 -2.51 -8.34 13.77
N LEU A 76 -2.53 -9.06 12.65
CA LEU A 76 -3.76 -9.41 11.93
C LEU A 76 -4.70 -10.26 12.79
N LEU A 77 -4.17 -10.99 13.78
CA LEU A 77 -4.93 -11.84 14.71
C LEU A 77 -5.26 -11.12 16.04
N ALA A 78 -4.59 -10.00 16.35
CA ALA A 78 -4.84 -9.21 17.55
C ALA A 78 -6.03 -8.25 17.37
N SER A 79 -6.58 -7.73 18.47
CA SER A 79 -7.77 -6.84 18.52
C SER A 79 -7.66 -5.53 17.72
N SER A 80 -6.50 -5.22 17.14
CA SER A 80 -6.31 -4.11 16.20
C SER A 80 -6.63 -4.50 14.74
N GLY A 81 -6.49 -5.78 14.36
CA GLY A 81 -6.89 -6.35 13.06
C GLY A 81 -6.35 -5.65 11.82
N LYS A 82 -5.20 -4.96 11.93
CA LYS A 82 -4.70 -4.05 10.89
C LYS A 82 -3.26 -4.36 10.52
N LEU A 83 -3.02 -4.43 9.21
CA LEU A 83 -1.70 -4.29 8.62
C LEU A 83 -1.05 -2.97 9.08
N ALA A 84 0.27 -2.96 9.19
CA ALA A 84 1.01 -1.77 9.63
C ALA A 84 1.20 -0.74 8.50
N CYS A 85 1.27 -1.20 7.25
CA CYS A 85 1.42 -0.34 6.09
C CYS A 85 0.27 0.65 5.92
N ALA A 86 0.57 1.81 5.32
CA ALA A 86 -0.40 2.84 5.02
C ALA A 86 -1.13 2.61 3.69
N GLY A 87 -0.54 1.84 2.77
CA GLY A 87 -1.14 1.61 1.46
C GLY A 87 -0.32 0.68 0.59
N PHE A 88 -0.89 0.28 -0.54
CA PHE A 88 -0.24 -0.64 -1.47
C PHE A 88 -0.43 -0.21 -2.93
N ALA A 89 0.64 -0.24 -3.72
CA ALA A 89 0.64 0.28 -5.08
C ALA A 89 1.28 -0.74 -6.05
N ILE A 90 0.53 -1.12 -7.08
CA ILE A 90 0.90 -2.19 -8.00
C ILE A 90 0.64 -1.81 -9.46
N ARG A 91 1.29 -2.54 -10.38
CA ARG A 91 1.12 -2.33 -11.82
C ARG A 91 -0.10 -3.04 -12.38
N GLU A 92 -0.32 -4.28 -11.95
CA GLU A 92 -1.40 -5.15 -12.39
C GLU A 92 -1.82 -6.10 -11.26
N MET A 93 -3.09 -6.05 -10.85
CA MET A 93 -3.69 -7.07 -10.00
C MET A 93 -4.00 -8.32 -10.84
N SER A 94 -3.61 -9.49 -10.32
CA SER A 94 -4.02 -10.77 -10.92
C SER A 94 -5.54 -10.90 -10.97
N PRO A 95 -6.13 -11.33 -12.10
CA PRO A 95 -7.59 -11.49 -12.22
C PRO A 95 -8.14 -12.67 -11.40
N LEU A 96 -7.28 -13.61 -11.02
CA LEU A 96 -7.63 -14.77 -10.19
C LEU A 96 -6.48 -15.18 -9.28
N GLU A 97 -6.79 -15.92 -8.24
CA GLU A 97 -5.84 -16.47 -7.28
C GLU A 97 -5.66 -17.97 -7.56
N ALA A 98 -4.45 -18.38 -7.93
CA ALA A 98 -4.13 -19.75 -8.35
C ALA A 98 -3.03 -20.35 -7.49
N SER A 99 -3.36 -20.64 -6.24
CA SER A 99 -2.49 -21.38 -5.33
C SER A 99 -3.30 -22.30 -4.44
N TRP A 100 -2.83 -23.53 -4.23
CA TRP A 100 -3.45 -24.49 -3.32
C TRP A 100 -3.47 -24.01 -1.87
N ARG A 101 -2.58 -23.07 -1.51
CA ARG A 101 -2.52 -22.43 -0.19
C ARG A 101 -3.50 -21.28 -0.04
N SER A 102 -4.07 -20.77 -1.15
CA SER A 102 -4.92 -19.58 -1.10
C SER A 102 -6.19 -19.85 -0.29
N THR A 103 -6.48 -18.96 0.65
CA THR A 103 -7.71 -18.98 1.46
C THR A 103 -8.52 -17.69 1.32
N GLY A 104 -8.02 -16.71 0.58
CA GLY A 104 -8.68 -15.43 0.35
C GLY A 104 -7.92 -14.51 -0.61
N SER A 105 -8.57 -13.43 -1.01
CA SER A 105 -8.00 -12.47 -1.96
C SER A 105 -7.18 -11.38 -1.29
N LEU A 106 -6.19 -10.85 -2.01
CA LEU A 106 -5.45 -9.66 -1.59
C LEU A 106 -6.38 -8.46 -1.35
N HIS A 107 -7.41 -8.31 -2.19
CA HIS A 107 -8.44 -7.28 -2.02
C HIS A 107 -9.14 -7.39 -0.67
N ALA A 108 -9.64 -8.59 -0.32
CA ALA A 108 -10.34 -8.82 0.92
C ALA A 108 -9.44 -8.60 2.15
N MET A 109 -8.16 -9.00 2.07
CA MET A 109 -7.19 -8.78 3.14
C MET A 109 -6.97 -7.28 3.43
N LEU A 110 -6.81 -6.47 2.38
CA LEU A 110 -6.63 -5.01 2.52
C LEU A 110 -7.92 -4.32 2.96
N GLU A 111 -9.08 -4.74 2.44
CA GLU A 111 -10.38 -4.20 2.82
C GLU A 111 -10.67 -4.45 4.32
N ALA A 112 -10.48 -5.69 4.79
CA ALA A 112 -10.62 -6.06 6.19
C ALA A 112 -9.67 -5.24 7.10
N SER A 113 -8.47 -4.94 6.60
CA SER A 113 -7.45 -4.15 7.30
C SER A 113 -7.65 -2.63 7.17
N LYS A 114 -8.67 -2.17 6.43
CA LYS A 114 -8.92 -0.75 6.15
C LYS A 114 -7.73 -0.05 5.46
N ILE A 115 -7.01 -0.77 4.59
CA ILE A 115 -5.86 -0.26 3.83
C ILE A 115 -6.25 -0.05 2.36
N PRO A 116 -5.98 1.12 1.77
CA PRO A 116 -6.22 1.33 0.35
C PRO A 116 -5.09 0.77 -0.50
N GLY A 117 -5.46 0.16 -1.62
CA GLY A 117 -4.59 -0.25 -2.70
C GLY A 117 -4.86 0.55 -3.99
N ILE A 118 -3.85 0.72 -4.83
CA ILE A 118 -3.97 1.29 -6.19
C ILE A 118 -3.33 0.38 -7.23
N ASP A 119 -4.10 0.03 -8.26
CA ASP A 119 -3.75 -0.84 -9.37
C ASP A 119 -3.69 -0.05 -10.69
N GLY A 120 -2.98 -0.57 -11.68
CA GLY A 120 -2.95 -0.02 -13.04
C GLY A 120 -2.00 1.18 -13.21
N ILE A 121 -1.12 1.45 -12.25
CA ILE A 121 -0.18 2.58 -12.33
C ILE A 121 1.19 2.17 -12.90
N ASP A 122 1.91 3.12 -13.51
CA ASP A 122 3.29 2.90 -13.95
C ASP A 122 4.26 2.85 -12.74
N THR A 123 4.33 1.69 -12.08
CA THR A 123 5.23 1.47 -10.94
C THR A 123 6.71 1.59 -11.32
N ARG A 124 7.07 1.44 -12.61
CA ARG A 124 8.45 1.63 -13.08
C ARG A 124 8.82 3.11 -13.09
N ALA A 125 7.96 3.97 -13.61
CA ALA A 125 8.17 5.42 -13.55
C ALA A 125 8.19 5.92 -12.10
N LEU A 126 7.28 5.41 -11.26
CA LEU A 126 7.25 5.71 -9.83
C LEU A 126 8.54 5.28 -9.13
N THR A 127 9.01 4.06 -9.36
CA THR A 127 10.26 3.55 -8.77
C THR A 127 11.46 4.41 -9.18
N ARG A 128 11.53 4.87 -10.43
CA ARG A 128 12.60 5.78 -10.88
C ARG A 128 12.58 7.11 -10.12
N ILE A 129 11.38 7.69 -9.90
CA ILE A 129 11.24 8.91 -9.10
C ILE A 129 11.75 8.69 -7.68
N LEU A 130 11.34 7.60 -7.03
CA LEU A 130 11.75 7.30 -5.66
C LEU A 130 13.25 6.99 -5.55
N ARG A 131 13.82 6.32 -6.56
CA ARG A 131 15.27 6.06 -6.62
C ARG A 131 16.08 7.36 -6.78
N ASP A 132 15.63 8.26 -7.65
CA ASP A 132 16.37 9.46 -8.02
C ASP A 132 16.16 10.61 -7.01
N GLN A 133 15.00 10.66 -6.34
CA GLN A 133 14.61 11.75 -5.42
C GLN A 133 14.49 11.31 -3.95
N GLY A 134 14.59 10.02 -3.67
CA GLY A 134 14.40 9.45 -2.34
C GLY A 134 12.94 9.10 -2.04
N ALA A 135 12.74 8.42 -0.91
CA ALA A 135 11.42 8.19 -0.33
C ALA A 135 10.77 9.53 0.05
N MET A 136 9.46 9.62 -0.11
CA MET A 136 8.75 10.88 0.03
C MET A 136 7.30 10.65 0.47
N ARG A 137 6.66 11.67 1.03
CA ARG A 137 5.24 11.56 1.39
C ARG A 137 4.37 11.38 0.15
N GLY A 138 3.33 10.59 0.29
CA GLY A 138 2.28 10.47 -0.71
C GLY A 138 0.96 9.99 -0.12
N ALA A 139 -0.10 10.08 -0.91
CA ALA A 139 -1.42 9.60 -0.54
C ALA A 139 -2.03 8.73 -1.63
N ILE A 140 -2.65 7.62 -1.24
CA ILE A 140 -3.64 6.94 -2.08
C ILE A 140 -5.00 7.53 -1.72
N THR A 141 -5.72 8.04 -2.72
CA THR A 141 -7.02 8.70 -2.52
C THR A 141 -8.05 8.30 -3.57
N HIS A 142 -9.32 8.38 -3.18
CA HIS A 142 -10.47 8.28 -4.09
C HIS A 142 -10.94 9.67 -4.58
N GLU A 143 -10.39 10.77 -4.04
CA GLU A 143 -10.72 12.15 -4.41
C GLU A 143 -9.96 12.59 -5.68
N VAL A 144 -10.17 11.87 -6.79
CA VAL A 144 -9.41 12.06 -8.03
C VAL A 144 -9.67 13.39 -8.76
N GLU A 145 -10.73 14.10 -8.38
CA GLU A 145 -11.09 15.42 -8.90
C GLU A 145 -10.39 16.57 -8.16
N SER A 146 -9.88 16.32 -6.94
CA SER A 146 -9.35 17.34 -6.04
C SER A 146 -7.87 17.15 -5.71
N ILE A 147 -7.07 16.71 -6.70
CA ILE A 147 -5.62 16.45 -6.54
C ILE A 147 -4.86 17.62 -5.88
N PRO A 148 -5.13 18.90 -6.18
CA PRO A 148 -4.45 20.00 -5.47
C PRO A 148 -4.69 20.00 -3.96
N ALA A 149 -5.92 19.73 -3.51
CA ALA A 149 -6.24 19.65 -2.08
C ALA A 149 -5.60 18.43 -1.40
N VAL A 150 -5.49 17.31 -2.12
CA VAL A 150 -4.78 16.11 -1.65
C VAL A 150 -3.29 16.40 -1.51
N LEU A 151 -2.68 17.09 -2.47
CA LEU A 151 -1.26 17.46 -2.43
C LEU A 151 -0.94 18.33 -1.22
N GLU A 152 -1.80 19.28 -0.87
CA GLU A 152 -1.61 20.10 0.33
C GLU A 152 -1.67 19.27 1.61
N ARG A 153 -2.60 18.30 1.70
CA ARG A 153 -2.61 17.33 2.82
C ARG A 153 -1.34 16.49 2.89
N VAL A 154 -0.84 16.00 1.75
CA VAL A 154 0.43 15.25 1.67
C VAL A 154 1.60 16.08 2.18
N ARG A 155 1.68 17.36 1.80
CA ARG A 155 2.75 18.28 2.22
C ARG A 155 2.63 18.70 3.68
N ALA A 156 1.42 18.72 4.24
CA ALA A 156 1.18 19.01 5.65
C ALA A 156 1.41 17.80 6.57
N ALA A 157 1.41 16.58 6.04
CA ALA A 157 1.63 15.37 6.83
C ALA A 157 3.06 15.32 7.41
N PRO A 158 3.25 14.73 8.60
CA PRO A 158 4.58 14.60 9.19
C PRO A 158 5.49 13.74 8.29
N GLN A 159 6.76 14.12 8.22
CA GLN A 159 7.77 13.28 7.57
C GLN A 159 8.09 12.07 8.44
N MET A 160 8.49 10.95 7.82
CA MET A 160 8.84 9.74 8.56
C MET A 160 10.12 9.91 9.40
N VAL A 161 11.07 10.69 8.89
CA VAL A 161 12.31 11.03 9.62
C VAL A 161 11.97 11.70 10.95
N GLY A 162 12.37 11.05 12.04
CA GLY A 162 12.16 11.54 13.41
C GLY A 162 10.84 11.12 14.07
N LEU A 163 9.99 10.33 13.41
CA LEU A 163 8.80 9.75 14.04
C LEU A 163 9.15 8.50 14.85
N ASP A 164 8.70 8.46 16.10
CA ASP A 164 8.73 7.24 16.90
C ASP A 164 7.53 6.35 16.55
N LEU A 165 7.78 5.36 15.68
CA LEU A 165 6.78 4.39 15.24
C LEU A 165 6.80 3.12 16.10
N VAL A 166 7.80 2.92 16.96
CA VAL A 166 7.97 1.70 17.77
C VAL A 166 6.78 1.46 18.71
N PRO A 167 6.27 2.47 19.45
CA PRO A 167 5.07 2.31 20.27
C PRO A 167 3.84 1.90 19.45
N ARG A 168 3.83 2.24 18.15
CA ARG A 168 2.73 1.89 17.25
C ARG A 168 2.81 0.45 16.79
N VAL A 169 3.90 -0.30 16.98
CA VAL A 169 4.06 -1.68 16.50
C VAL A 169 4.47 -2.69 17.57
N THR A 170 4.97 -2.24 18.71
CA THR A 170 5.36 -3.10 19.83
C THR A 170 4.17 -3.89 20.41
N ALA A 171 4.47 -5.04 21.01
CA ALA A 171 3.51 -5.78 21.82
C ALA A 171 3.05 -4.93 23.02
N LYS A 172 1.80 -5.15 23.44
CA LYS A 172 1.23 -4.52 24.64
C LYS A 172 1.70 -5.21 25.91
#